data_AF-A0A6B0CWC1-F1
#
_entry.id   AF-A0A6B0CWC1-F1
#
_cell.length_a   1.000
_cell.length_b   1.000
_cell.length_c   1.000
_cell.angle_alpha   90.00
_cell.angle_beta   90.00
_cell.angle_gamma   90.00
#
_symmetry.space_group_name_H-M   'P 1'
#
loop_
_entity.id
_entity.type
_entity.pdbx_description
1 polymer ?
#
loop_
_entity_poly.entity_id
_entity_poly.type
_entity_poly.pdbx_seq_one_letter_code
_entity_poly.pdbx_strand_id
1 'polypeptide(L)' 'MLDFEKPLFEIRNKIESLKESQDKNDVDLQEEIDMLEASLERETKKIYTN' A
#
# COMPACT_ATOMS: atom_id res chain seq x y z
N MET A 1 -16.81 0.15 -4.51
CA MET A 1 -15.78 -0.22 -3.53
C MET A 1 -16.49 -0.49 -2.21
N LEU A 2 -16.22 -1.63 -1.57
CA LEU A 2 -16.92 -2.01 -0.35
C LEU A 2 -16.30 -1.27 0.84
N ASP A 3 -17.10 -0.90 1.86
CA ASP A 3 -16.62 -0.10 2.99
C ASP A 3 -15.48 -0.77 3.76
N PHE A 4 -15.45 -2.10 3.78
CA PHE A 4 -14.38 -2.88 4.39
C PHE A 4 -13.07 -2.89 3.58
N GLU A 5 -13.09 -2.49 2.30
CA GLU A 5 -11.91 -2.38 1.45
C GLU A 5 -11.23 -1.00 1.57
N LYS A 6 -11.86 -0.03 2.25
CA LYS A 6 -11.28 1.31 2.51
C LYS A 6 -9.82 1.28 2.96
N PRO A 7 -9.46 0.53 4.02
CA PRO A 7 -8.07 0.49 4.47
C PRO A 7 -7.11 -0.07 3.40
N LEU A 8 -7.54 -1.06 2.62
CA LEU A 8 -6.73 -1.61 1.52
C LEU A 8 -6.45 -0.59 0.42
N PHE A 9 -7.47 0.22 0.08
CA PHE A 9 -7.33 1.26 -0.92
C PHE A 9 -6.45 2.41 -0.45
N GLU A 10 -6.56 2.81 0.81
CA GLU A 10 -5.68 3.83 1.40
C GLU A 10 -4.22 3.40 1.36
N ILE A 11 -3.93 2.15 1.73
CA ILE A 11 -2.56 1.59 1.67
C ILE A 11 -2.06 1.55 0.22
N ARG A 12 -2.90 1.11 -0.73
CA ARG A 12 -2.54 1.09 -2.17
C ARG A 12 -2.24 2.48 -2.71
N ASN A 13 -3.08 3.47 -2.43
CA ASN A 13 -2.86 4.85 -2.86
C ASN A 13 -1.56 5.41 -2.26
N LYS A 14 -1.24 5.04 -1.01
CA LYS A 14 0.01 5.47 -0.39
C LYS A 14 1.23 4.84 -1.07
N ILE A 15 1.16 3.56 -1.42
CA ILE A 15 2.21 2.88 -2.21
C ILE A 15 2.41 3.57 -3.57
N GLU A 16 1.32 3.87 -4.29
CA GLU A 16 1.40 4.57 -5.58
C GLU A 16 2.02 5.97 -5.42
N SER A 17 1.60 6.72 -4.41
CA SER A 17 2.16 8.05 -4.12
C SER A 17 3.67 7.99 -3.78
N LEU A 18 4.10 6.95 -3.06
CA LEU A 18 5.51 6.73 -2.75
C LEU A 18 6.30 6.35 -4.01
N LYS A 19 5.77 5.47 -4.87
CA LYS A 19 6.39 5.12 -6.16
C LYS A 19 6.54 6.36 -7.06
N GLU A 20 5.50 7.18 -7.16
CA GLU A 20 5.59 8.44 -7.90
C GLU A 20 6.61 9.41 -7.28
N SER A 21 6.66 9.49 -5.95
CA SER A 21 7.63 10.34 -5.25
C SER A 21 9.06 9.85 -5.44
N GLN A 22 9.26 8.54 -5.49
CA GLN A 22 10.51 7.88 -5.82
C GLN A 22 11.00 8.33 -7.21
N ASP A 23 10.15 8.17 -8.23
CA ASP A 23 10.46 8.52 -9.61
C ASP A 23 10.67 10.03 -9.81
N LYS A 24 9.88 10.87 -9.12
CA LYS A 24 9.95 12.34 -9.25
C LYS A 24 11.13 12.96 -8.53
N ASN A 25 11.52 12.42 -7.38
CA ASN A 25 12.53 13.02 -6.51
C ASN A 25 13.87 12.27 -6.53
N ASP A 26 13.99 11.18 -7.29
CA ASP A 26 15.20 10.33 -7.36
C ASP A 26 15.68 9.90 -5.95
N VAL A 27 14.71 9.55 -5.10
CA VAL A 27 14.92 9.06 -3.74
C VAL A 27 14.73 7.55 -3.73
N ASP A 28 15.34 6.83 -2.79
CA ASP A 28 15.06 5.41 -2.58
C ASP A 28 14.02 5.26 -1.46
N LEU A 29 12.82 4.80 -1.83
CA LEU A 29 11.71 4.53 -0.90
C LEU A 29 11.32 3.06 -0.95
N GLN A 30 12.16 2.20 -1.54
CA GLN A 30 11.82 0.81 -1.80
C GLN A 30 11.54 0.06 -0.49
N GLU A 31 12.31 0.32 0.57
CA GLU A 31 12.09 -0.31 1.88
C GLU A 31 10.71 0.04 2.48
N GLU A 32 10.28 1.30 2.36
CA GLU A 32 8.97 1.73 2.87
C GLU A 32 7.82 1.17 2.02
N ILE A 33 8.01 1.12 0.70
CA ILE A 33 7.08 0.48 -0.24
C ILE A 33 6.90 -1.00 0.10
N ASP A 34 8.00 -1.73 0.33
CA ASP A 34 7.97 -3.16 0.67
C ASP A 34 7.23 -3.42 1.99
N MET A 35 7.45 -2.56 3.00
CA MET A 35 6.73 -2.65 4.27
C MET A 35 5.22 -2.41 4.11
N LEU A 36 4.82 -1.45 3.26
CA LEU A 36 3.43 -1.16 2.98
C LEU A 36 2.76 -2.26 2.15
N GLU A 37 3.47 -2.83 1.17
CA GLU A 37 2.97 -3.97 0.38
C GLU A 37 2.77 -5.21 1.24
N ALA A 38 3.70 -5.50 2.16
CA ALA A 38 3.54 -6.60 3.12
C ALA A 38 2.37 -6.36 4.09
N SER A 39 2.15 -5.11 4.50
CA SER A 39 1.02 -4.72 5.34
C SER A 39 -0.31 -4.88 4.60
N LEU A 40 -0.36 -4.43 3.34
CA LEU A 40 -1.52 -4.58 2.46
C LEU A 40 -1.91 -6.05 2.28
N GLU A 41 -0.93 -6.93 2.05
CA GLU A 41 -1.18 -8.36 1.87
C GLU A 41 -1.79 -8.98 3.14
N ARG A 42 -1.25 -8.62 4.32
CA ARG A 42 -1.78 -9.08 5.61
C ARG A 42 -3.20 -8.61 5.86
N GLU A 43 -3.49 -7.33 5.61
CA GLU A 43 -4.84 -6.80 5.76
C GLU A 43 -5.81 -7.40 4.74
N THR A 44 -5.36 -7.61 3.50
CA THR A 44 -6.16 -8.25 2.44
C THR A 44 -6.56 -9.64 2.90
N LYS A 45 -5.61 -10.46 3.36
CA LYS A 45 -5.89 -11.77 3.94
C LYS A 45 -6.87 -11.67 5.10
N LYS A 46 -6.69 -10.73 6.03
CA LYS A 46 -7.58 -10.56 7.18
C LYS A 46 -9.01 -10.20 6.78
N ILE A 47 -9.19 -9.37 5.75
CA ILE A 47 -10.50 -8.92 5.26
C ILE A 47 -11.22 -10.01 4.47
N TYR A 48 -10.52 -10.71 3.56
CA TYR A 48 -11.13 -11.72 2.68
C TYR A 48 -11.16 -13.14 3.27
N THR A 49 -10.52 -13.37 4.43
CA THR A 49 -10.50 -14.69 5.12
C THR A 49 -11.34 -14.69 6.41
N ASN A 50 -12.11 -13.63 6.68
CA ASN A 50 -13.14 -13.64 7.74
C ASN A 50 -14.49 -14.11 7.20
#